data_AF-A0AAD7HJH8-F1
#
_entry.id   AF-A0AAD7HJH8-F1
#
_cell.length_a   1.000
_cell.length_b   1.000
_cell.length_c   1.000
_cell.angle_alpha   90.00
_cell.angle_beta   90.00
_cell.angle_gamma   90.00
#
_symmetry.space_group_name_H-M   'P 1'
#
loop_
_entity.id
_entity.type
_entity.pdbx_description
1 polymer ?
#
loop_
_entity_poly.entity_id
_entity_poly.type
_entity_poly.pdbx_seq_one_letter_code
_entity_poly.pdbx_strand_id
1 'polypeptide(L)'
;MDWDDGSVYGENLYHSKPWLNLAKHPRFYHADGNLTVIIGDMQYKLHRYLFKKCSWFFQSNGEPTYLLGFTHKDFDHFLSILYPQDYSEEECKTAEEWTSVLTVAVDAGMQDVRRLAIKRLTSLASPVDKIALGHRYNIKEWLGPAYLALAMRKEPISSLEGAKIGIEALVRVAALKDEVFANLTSYVDQNKFSELFASKLAL
;
A
#
# COMPACT_ATOMS: atom_id res chain seq x y z
N MET A 1 37.11 32.99 -48.44
CA MET A 1 37.96 33.68 -47.45
C MET A 1 37.27 35.00 -47.19
N ASP A 2 36.63 35.25 -46.06
CA ASP A 2 36.66 34.58 -44.77
C ASP A 2 35.29 34.69 -44.09
N TRP A 3 34.97 33.66 -43.32
CA TRP A 3 33.81 33.57 -42.44
C TRP A 3 34.14 34.31 -41.15
N ASP A 4 33.27 35.21 -40.69
CA ASP A 4 33.25 35.62 -39.28
C ASP A 4 31.80 35.87 -38.84
N ASP A 5 31.11 34.77 -38.53
CA ASP A 5 29.86 34.76 -37.75
C ASP A 5 30.25 34.70 -36.27
N GLY A 6 30.35 35.89 -35.67
CA GLY A 6 30.56 36.05 -34.24
C GLY A 6 29.31 35.73 -33.43
N SER A 7 28.87 34.47 -33.44
CA SER A 7 27.86 33.96 -32.53
C SER A 7 28.45 33.80 -31.12
N VAL A 8 28.57 34.88 -30.35
CA VAL A 8 28.83 34.81 -28.90
C VAL A 8 27.51 34.68 -28.15
N TYR A 9 26.83 33.56 -28.41
CA TYR A 9 25.84 33.00 -27.49
C TYR A 9 26.23 31.55 -27.26
N GLY A 10 27.40 31.36 -26.65
CA GLY A 10 27.75 30.09 -26.03
C GLY A 10 26.77 29.84 -24.90
N GLU A 11 25.77 29.01 -25.16
CA GLU A 11 24.88 28.37 -24.19
C GLU A 11 25.71 27.53 -23.21
N ASN A 12 26.43 28.18 -22.28
CA ASN A 12 27.10 27.54 -21.16
C ASN A 12 26.25 27.72 -19.90
N LEU A 13 25.03 27.19 -19.95
CA LEU A 13 24.35 26.73 -18.76
C LEU A 13 24.44 25.21 -18.78
N TYR A 14 25.52 24.71 -18.17
CA TYR A 14 25.57 23.36 -17.65
C TYR A 14 24.29 23.11 -16.84
N HIS A 15 23.28 22.54 -17.50
CA HIS A 15 22.19 21.82 -16.86
C HIS A 15 22.87 20.64 -16.19
N SER A 16 23.45 20.86 -15.01
CA SER A 16 23.93 19.78 -14.17
C SER A 16 22.73 18.88 -14.01
N LYS A 17 22.78 17.66 -14.57
CA LYS A 17 21.73 16.67 -14.39
C LYS A 17 21.78 16.29 -12.91
N PRO A 18 20.94 16.86 -12.02
CA PRO A 18 21.13 16.75 -10.57
C PRO A 18 21.07 15.29 -10.09
N TRP A 19 20.42 14.43 -10.88
CA TRP A 19 20.30 13.01 -10.62
C TRP A 19 21.58 12.18 -10.85
N LEU A 20 22.61 12.72 -11.53
CA LEU A 20 23.86 11.98 -11.76
C LEU A 20 24.64 11.70 -10.46
N ASN A 21 24.44 12.54 -9.43
CA ASN A 21 25.13 12.45 -8.15
C ASN A 21 24.31 11.75 -7.06
N LEU A 22 23.11 11.25 -7.39
CA LEU A 22 22.26 10.56 -6.42
C LEU A 22 22.83 9.17 -6.07
N ALA A 23 22.52 8.72 -4.86
CA ALA A 23 22.89 7.38 -4.43
C ALA A 23 22.18 6.34 -5.31
N LYS A 24 22.91 5.34 -5.77
CA LYS A 24 22.36 4.23 -6.56
C LYS A 24 21.85 3.15 -5.62
N HIS A 25 20.64 2.65 -5.89
CA HIS A 25 20.06 1.60 -5.06
C HIS A 25 20.93 0.33 -5.11
N PRO A 26 21.33 -0.26 -3.96
CA PRO A 26 22.27 -1.37 -3.94
C PRO A 26 21.76 -2.63 -4.63
N ARG A 27 20.42 -2.83 -4.67
CA ARG A 27 19.79 -4.02 -5.26
C ARG A 27 19.10 -3.76 -6.60
N PHE A 28 18.50 -2.58 -6.76
CA PHE A 28 17.56 -2.29 -7.85
C PHE A 28 18.14 -1.26 -8.82
N TYR A 29 19.45 -1.36 -9.03
CA TYR A 29 20.20 -0.59 -10.01
C TYR A 29 20.89 -1.56 -10.97
N HIS A 30 20.23 -1.85 -12.08
CA HIS A 30 20.67 -2.83 -13.06
C HIS A 30 21.48 -2.16 -14.18
N ALA A 31 22.65 -2.71 -14.52
CA ALA A 31 23.54 -2.15 -15.53
C ALA A 31 22.86 -2.08 -16.91
N ASP A 32 22.11 -3.12 -17.25
CA ASP A 32 21.29 -3.31 -18.46
C ASP A 32 19.88 -2.67 -18.39
N GLY A 33 19.52 -2.08 -17.25
CA GLY A 33 18.27 -1.35 -17.09
C GLY A 33 18.16 -0.16 -18.06
N ASN A 34 16.93 0.14 -18.48
CA ASN A 34 16.61 1.19 -19.45
C ASN A 34 15.52 2.15 -18.96
N LEU A 35 15.14 2.06 -17.69
CA LEU A 35 14.24 2.96 -16.99
C LEU A 35 14.94 3.52 -15.77
N THR A 36 15.02 4.84 -15.64
CA THR A 36 15.53 5.48 -14.43
C THR A 36 14.37 6.02 -13.62
N VAL A 37 14.27 5.59 -12.36
CA VAL A 37 13.29 6.08 -11.39
C VAL A 37 14.03 6.73 -10.23
N ILE A 38 13.52 7.84 -9.71
CA ILE A 38 14.09 8.56 -8.58
C ILE A 38 13.04 8.68 -7.49
N ILE A 39 13.41 8.29 -6.27
CA ILE A 39 12.57 8.42 -5.07
C ILE A 39 13.43 9.07 -3.99
N GLY A 40 13.06 10.29 -3.59
CA GLY A 40 13.88 11.10 -2.70
C GLY A 40 15.28 11.32 -3.28
N ASP A 41 16.29 10.86 -2.55
CA ASP A 41 17.72 10.94 -2.89
C ASP A 41 18.28 9.64 -3.50
N MET A 42 17.42 8.67 -3.79
CA MET A 42 17.80 7.35 -4.30
C MET A 42 17.44 7.19 -5.78
N GLN A 43 18.40 6.67 -6.56
CA GLN A 43 18.26 6.35 -7.96
C GLN A 43 18.11 4.85 -8.18
N TYR A 44 17.10 4.48 -8.97
CA TYR A 44 16.81 3.13 -9.42
C TYR A 44 17.05 3.02 -10.92
N LYS A 45 17.54 1.87 -11.37
CA LYS A 45 17.74 1.58 -12.79
C LYS A 45 17.12 0.22 -13.11
N LEU A 46 15.98 0.25 -13.79
CA LEU A 46 15.03 -0.86 -13.91
C LEU A 46 14.79 -1.24 -15.38
N HIS A 47 14.09 -2.34 -15.60
CA HIS A 47 13.76 -2.87 -16.92
C HIS A 47 12.37 -2.40 -17.36
N ARG A 48 12.31 -1.49 -18.34
CA ARG A 48 11.09 -0.87 -18.88
C ARG A 48 9.97 -1.86 -19.16
N TYR A 49 10.30 -3.07 -19.64
CA TYR A 49 9.32 -4.09 -19.99
C TYR A 49 8.36 -4.42 -18.83
N LEU A 50 8.87 -4.50 -17.59
CA LEU A 50 8.06 -4.81 -16.41
C LEU A 50 7.08 -3.69 -16.04
N PHE A 51 7.36 -2.46 -16.48
CA PHE A 51 6.60 -1.27 -16.14
C PHE A 51 5.74 -0.75 -17.30
N LYS A 52 5.63 -1.47 -18.42
CA LYS A 52 4.82 -1.05 -19.58
C LYS A 52 3.36 -0.76 -19.25
N LYS A 53 2.83 -1.44 -18.21
CA LYS A 53 1.45 -1.25 -17.72
C LYS A 53 1.33 -0.13 -16.69
N CYS A 54 2.42 0.50 -16.28
CA CYS A 54 2.40 1.55 -15.26
C CYS A 54 1.88 2.88 -15.84
N SER A 55 1.10 3.60 -15.04
CA SER A 55 0.61 4.95 -15.35
C SER A 55 1.75 5.93 -15.63
N TRP A 56 2.80 5.88 -14.80
CA TRP A 56 3.96 6.76 -14.90
C TRP A 56 4.95 6.36 -16.01
N PHE A 57 4.79 5.20 -16.65
CA PHE A 57 5.69 4.74 -17.72
C PHE A 57 5.76 5.70 -18.91
N PHE A 58 4.60 6.25 -19.30
CA PHE A 58 4.46 7.12 -20.47
C PHE A 58 5.02 8.53 -20.25
N GLN A 59 5.44 8.86 -19.02
CA GLN A 59 6.04 10.16 -18.72
C GLN A 59 7.55 10.19 -19.02
N SER A 60 8.18 9.03 -19.26
CA SER A 60 9.62 8.92 -19.47
C SER A 60 10.03 9.04 -20.96
N ASN A 61 10.39 10.25 -21.40
CA ASN A 61 10.98 10.50 -22.71
C ASN A 61 12.51 10.25 -22.74
N GLY A 62 12.99 9.27 -21.97
CA GLY A 62 14.42 9.03 -21.75
C GLY A 62 15.03 9.80 -20.58
N GLU A 63 14.25 10.68 -19.94
CA GLU A 63 14.59 11.34 -18.68
C GLU A 63 14.13 10.51 -17.47
N PRO A 64 14.75 10.69 -16.28
CA PRO A 64 14.33 10.01 -15.06
C PRO A 64 12.88 10.33 -14.68
N THR A 65 12.15 9.31 -14.23
CA THR A 65 10.83 9.48 -13.62
C THR A 65 10.98 9.71 -12.13
N TYR A 66 10.54 10.87 -11.65
CA TYR A 66 10.46 11.18 -10.23
C TYR A 66 9.14 10.66 -9.66
N LEU A 67 9.19 9.79 -8.66
CA LEU A 67 8.02 9.31 -7.95
C LEU A 67 7.95 9.94 -6.56
N LEU A 68 6.76 10.40 -6.20
CA LEU A 68 6.47 11.09 -4.94
C LEU A 68 5.32 10.38 -4.21
N GLY A 69 5.22 10.59 -2.90
CA GLY A 69 4.11 10.06 -2.08
C GLY A 69 4.37 8.73 -1.39
N PHE A 70 5.56 8.13 -1.58
CA PHE A 70 6.00 6.94 -0.86
C PHE A 70 7.54 6.94 -0.69
N THR A 71 8.02 6.14 0.26
CA THR A 71 9.44 6.04 0.60
C THR A 71 10.19 5.07 -0.32
N HIS A 72 11.53 5.10 -0.28
CA HIS A 72 12.34 4.08 -0.96
C HIS A 72 11.99 2.67 -0.46
N LYS A 73 11.74 2.49 0.85
CA LYS A 73 11.31 1.20 1.41
C LYS A 73 10.00 0.71 0.81
N ASP A 74 9.04 1.61 0.61
CA ASP A 74 7.76 1.23 0.03
C ASP A 74 7.94 0.70 -1.39
N PHE A 75 8.79 1.39 -2.16
CA PHE A 75 9.12 0.99 -3.52
C PHE A 75 9.96 -0.28 -3.56
N ASP A 76 10.86 -0.50 -2.61
CA ASP A 76 11.66 -1.71 -2.52
C ASP A 76 10.81 -2.96 -2.29
N HIS A 77 9.80 -2.88 -1.39
CA HIS A 77 8.82 -3.94 -1.21
C HIS A 77 8.03 -4.22 -2.50
N PHE A 78 7.64 -3.17 -3.22
CA PHE A 78 6.97 -3.34 -4.50
C PHE A 78 7.88 -3.97 -5.56
N LEU A 79 9.15 -3.54 -5.63
CA LEU A 79 10.13 -4.07 -6.56
C LEU A 79 10.52 -5.51 -6.25
N SER A 80 10.48 -5.95 -4.99
CA SER A 80 10.74 -7.37 -4.66
C SER A 80 9.70 -8.31 -5.28
N ILE A 81 8.48 -7.82 -5.56
CA ILE A 81 7.46 -8.59 -6.31
C ILE A 81 7.83 -8.72 -7.79
N LEU A 82 8.45 -7.70 -8.37
CA LEU A 82 8.84 -7.68 -9.79
C LEU A 82 10.22 -8.28 -10.05
N TYR A 83 11.08 -8.26 -9.03
CA TYR A 83 12.46 -8.73 -9.02
C TYR A 83 12.70 -9.62 -7.78
N PRO A 84 11.99 -10.75 -7.67
CA PRO A 84 12.16 -11.65 -6.54
C PRO A 84 13.57 -12.25 -6.56
N GLN A 85 14.22 -12.29 -5.40
CA GLN A 85 15.48 -13.02 -5.24
C GLN A 85 15.25 -14.53 -5.26
N ASP A 86 14.16 -14.97 -4.65
CA ASP A 86 13.73 -16.36 -4.60
C ASP A 86 12.25 -16.42 -5.04
N TYR A 87 11.97 -17.24 -6.04
CA TYR A 87 10.60 -17.43 -6.54
C TYR A 87 9.80 -18.41 -5.67
N SER A 88 10.47 -19.18 -4.80
CA SER A 88 9.85 -20.13 -3.89
C SER A 88 9.36 -19.49 -2.60
N GLU A 89 9.96 -18.36 -2.20
CA GLU A 89 9.62 -17.65 -0.97
C GLU A 89 9.22 -16.19 -1.22
N GLU A 90 8.09 -15.77 -0.64
CA GLU A 90 7.69 -14.37 -0.71
C GLU A 90 8.53 -13.49 0.21
N GLU A 91 9.13 -12.42 -0.28
CA GLU A 91 9.95 -11.53 0.57
C GLU A 91 9.11 -10.72 1.56
N CYS A 92 7.92 -10.26 1.14
CA CYS A 92 7.00 -9.54 2.02
C CYS A 92 6.19 -10.54 2.88
N LYS A 93 6.30 -10.42 4.19
CA LYS A 93 5.65 -11.27 5.21
C LYS A 93 4.65 -10.50 6.08
N THR A 94 4.82 -9.20 6.25
CA THR A 94 4.02 -8.41 7.20
C THR A 94 2.92 -7.59 6.52
N ALA A 95 1.89 -7.21 7.29
CA ALA A 95 0.83 -6.34 6.79
C ALA A 95 1.35 -4.95 6.38
N GLU A 96 2.40 -4.45 7.05
CA GLU A 96 3.04 -3.18 6.70
C GLU A 96 3.72 -3.26 5.33
N GLU A 97 4.53 -4.30 5.10
CA GLU A 97 5.20 -4.53 3.82
C GLU A 97 4.19 -4.68 2.67
N TRP A 98 3.14 -5.48 2.87
CA TRP A 98 2.10 -5.61 1.85
C TRP A 98 1.27 -4.34 1.66
N THR A 99 1.19 -3.47 2.66
CA THR A 99 0.59 -2.13 2.54
C THR A 99 1.46 -1.23 1.67
N SER A 100 2.78 -1.29 1.81
CA SER A 100 3.72 -0.62 0.90
C SER A 100 3.48 -1.05 -0.55
N VAL A 101 3.46 -2.37 -0.80
CA VAL A 101 3.21 -2.95 -2.13
C VAL A 101 1.88 -2.45 -2.70
N LEU A 102 0.81 -2.47 -1.91
CA LEU A 102 -0.51 -2.00 -2.34
C LEU A 102 -0.48 -0.52 -2.70
N THR A 103 0.17 0.31 -1.90
CA THR A 103 0.28 1.76 -2.10
C THR A 103 0.92 2.08 -3.44
N VAL A 104 2.09 1.49 -3.71
CA VAL A 104 2.81 1.68 -4.97
C VAL A 104 2.05 1.07 -6.15
N ALA A 105 1.44 -0.11 -5.99
CA ALA A 105 0.70 -0.76 -7.07
C ALA A 105 -0.53 0.03 -7.52
N VAL A 106 -1.22 0.69 -6.58
CA VAL A 106 -2.36 1.56 -6.88
C VAL A 106 -1.90 2.81 -7.63
N ASP A 107 -0.86 3.49 -7.13
CA ASP A 107 -0.29 4.68 -7.78
C ASP A 107 0.24 4.38 -9.19
N ALA A 108 0.98 3.28 -9.32
CA ALA A 108 1.47 2.78 -10.59
C ALA A 108 0.36 2.26 -11.52
N GLY A 109 -0.87 2.04 -11.04
CA GLY A 109 -1.96 1.45 -11.83
C GLY A 109 -1.77 -0.04 -12.16
N MET A 110 -0.86 -0.75 -11.50
CA MET A 110 -0.58 -2.18 -11.75
C MET A 110 -1.63 -3.07 -11.07
N GLN A 111 -2.73 -3.32 -11.78
CA GLN A 111 -3.87 -4.07 -11.25
C GLN A 111 -3.54 -5.51 -10.81
N ASP A 112 -2.60 -6.17 -11.48
CA ASP A 112 -2.20 -7.55 -11.14
C ASP A 112 -1.51 -7.59 -9.76
N VAL A 113 -0.58 -6.66 -9.51
CA VAL A 113 0.12 -6.52 -8.22
C VAL A 113 -0.83 -6.01 -7.13
N ARG A 114 -1.74 -5.09 -7.48
CA ARG A 114 -2.81 -4.63 -6.56
C ARG A 114 -3.66 -5.80 -6.06
N ARG A 115 -4.12 -6.69 -6.95
CA ARG A 115 -4.91 -7.87 -6.55
C ARG A 115 -4.11 -8.82 -5.66
N LEU A 116 -2.82 -9.03 -5.96
CA LEU A 116 -1.94 -9.85 -5.12
C LEU A 116 -1.82 -9.25 -3.70
N ALA A 117 -1.55 -7.95 -3.59
CA ALA A 117 -1.42 -7.30 -2.30
C ALA A 117 -2.72 -7.34 -1.49
N ILE A 118 -3.88 -7.13 -2.12
CA ILE A 118 -5.20 -7.29 -1.49
C ILE A 118 -5.39 -8.73 -0.99
N LYS A 119 -5.04 -9.74 -1.79
CA LYS A 119 -5.16 -11.15 -1.37
C LYS A 119 -4.36 -11.41 -0.09
N ARG A 120 -3.12 -10.93 -0.02
CA ARG A 120 -2.21 -11.14 1.12
C ARG A 120 -2.63 -10.35 2.37
N LEU A 121 -3.04 -9.09 2.19
CA LEU A 121 -3.57 -8.26 3.27
C LEU A 121 -4.89 -8.79 3.83
N THR A 122 -5.70 -9.48 3.03
CA THR A 122 -6.95 -10.08 3.53
C THR A 122 -6.68 -11.04 4.70
N SER A 123 -5.57 -11.78 4.68
CA SER A 123 -5.16 -12.67 5.77
C SER A 123 -4.33 -11.98 6.86
N LEU A 124 -3.51 -10.98 6.51
CA LEU A 124 -2.52 -10.40 7.42
C LEU A 124 -3.00 -9.16 8.18
N ALA A 125 -3.88 -8.36 7.57
CA ALA A 125 -4.27 -7.06 8.10
C ALA A 125 -5.28 -7.19 9.24
N SER A 126 -5.09 -6.36 10.28
CA SER A 126 -6.04 -6.25 11.38
C SER A 126 -7.39 -5.66 10.90
N PRO A 127 -8.50 -5.82 11.66
CA PRO A 127 -9.76 -5.16 11.32
C PRO A 127 -9.63 -3.63 11.18
N VAL A 128 -8.80 -3.00 12.01
CA VAL A 128 -8.53 -1.55 11.95
C VAL A 128 -7.84 -1.20 10.63
N ASP A 129 -6.81 -1.97 10.25
CA ASP A 129 -6.09 -1.77 9.00
C ASP A 129 -7.00 -1.99 7.79
N LYS A 130 -7.85 -3.02 7.84
CA LYS A 130 -8.83 -3.33 6.79
C LYS A 130 -9.82 -2.20 6.56
N ILE A 131 -10.27 -1.52 7.63
CA ILE A 131 -11.13 -0.34 7.48
C ILE A 131 -10.34 0.83 6.87
N ALA A 132 -9.16 1.14 7.42
CA ALA A 132 -8.36 2.27 6.95
C ALA A 132 -7.95 2.11 5.48
N LEU A 133 -7.40 0.94 5.13
CA LEU A 133 -6.99 0.60 3.76
C LEU A 133 -8.20 0.40 2.83
N GLY A 134 -9.29 -0.16 3.35
CA GLY A 134 -10.52 -0.37 2.60
C GLY A 134 -11.13 0.94 2.11
N HIS A 135 -11.15 1.97 2.96
CA HIS A 135 -11.56 3.31 2.55
C HIS A 135 -10.55 3.96 1.62
N ARG A 136 -9.25 3.93 1.98
CA ARG A 136 -8.18 4.58 1.19
C ARG A 136 -8.07 4.05 -0.24
N TYR A 137 -8.23 2.74 -0.44
CA TYR A 137 -8.04 2.07 -1.73
C TYR A 137 -9.34 1.51 -2.33
N ASN A 138 -10.49 1.89 -1.78
CA ASN A 138 -11.82 1.48 -2.22
C ASN A 138 -11.99 -0.05 -2.32
N ILE A 139 -11.66 -0.77 -1.24
CA ILE A 139 -11.81 -2.23 -1.11
C ILE A 139 -13.02 -2.51 -0.21
N LYS A 140 -14.20 -2.51 -0.83
CA LYS A 140 -15.49 -2.55 -0.12
C LYS A 140 -15.72 -3.88 0.61
N GLU A 141 -15.15 -4.96 0.08
CA GLU A 141 -15.29 -6.33 0.59
C GLU A 141 -14.72 -6.48 2.00
N TRP A 142 -13.77 -5.62 2.40
CA TRP A 142 -13.18 -5.63 3.74
C TRP A 142 -14.01 -4.90 4.79
N LEU A 143 -14.77 -3.87 4.38
CA LEU A 143 -15.37 -2.92 5.31
C LEU A 143 -16.37 -3.61 6.24
N GLY A 144 -17.38 -4.28 5.69
CA GLY A 144 -18.44 -4.94 6.47
C GLY A 144 -17.89 -5.91 7.52
N PRO A 145 -17.11 -6.93 7.12
CA PRO A 145 -16.51 -7.88 8.07
C PRO A 145 -15.61 -7.22 9.11
N ALA A 146 -14.86 -6.17 8.74
CA ALA A 146 -13.96 -5.49 9.67
C ALA A 146 -14.71 -4.61 10.69
N TYR A 147 -15.77 -3.90 10.27
CA TYR A 147 -16.64 -3.16 11.17
C TYR A 147 -17.29 -4.10 12.20
N LEU A 148 -17.82 -5.24 11.74
CA LEU A 148 -18.40 -6.25 12.61
C LEU A 148 -17.38 -6.81 13.60
N ALA A 149 -16.18 -7.16 13.13
CA ALA A 149 -15.11 -7.67 13.98
C ALA A 149 -14.70 -6.68 15.08
N LEU A 150 -14.66 -5.37 14.77
CA LEU A 150 -14.38 -4.34 15.78
C LEU A 150 -15.53 -4.13 16.76
N ALA A 151 -16.78 -4.14 16.29
CA ALA A 151 -17.95 -3.97 17.16
C ALA A 151 -18.06 -5.14 18.17
N MET A 152 -17.84 -6.37 17.71
CA MET A 152 -17.90 -7.59 18.53
C MET A 152 -16.72 -7.74 19.50
N ARG A 153 -15.62 -7.00 19.30
CA ARG A 153 -14.45 -7.05 20.19
C ARG A 153 -14.81 -6.57 21.59
N LYS A 154 -14.28 -7.21 22.62
CA LYS A 154 -14.48 -6.81 24.02
C LYS A 154 -13.78 -5.48 24.31
N GLU A 155 -12.56 -5.33 23.82
CA GLU A 155 -11.72 -4.16 24.03
C GLU A 155 -12.28 -2.94 23.25
N PRO A 156 -12.36 -1.76 23.90
CA PRO A 156 -12.76 -0.54 23.22
C PRO A 156 -11.75 -0.16 22.12
N ILE A 157 -12.16 0.71 21.21
CA ILE A 157 -11.24 1.31 20.23
C ILE A 157 -10.28 2.23 20.98
N SER A 158 -8.97 2.01 20.80
CA SER A 158 -7.95 2.89 21.35
C SER A 158 -7.86 4.20 20.56
N SER A 159 -7.32 5.26 21.18
CA SER A 159 -7.14 6.55 20.49
C SER A 159 -6.29 6.44 19.21
N LEU A 160 -5.29 5.53 19.19
CA LEU A 160 -4.44 5.29 18.02
C LEU A 160 -5.23 4.64 16.88
N GLU A 161 -6.04 3.62 17.20
CA GLU A 161 -6.91 2.97 16.21
C GLU A 161 -7.97 3.94 15.69
N GLY A 162 -8.57 4.75 16.57
CA GLY A 162 -9.54 5.78 16.23
C GLY A 162 -8.95 6.84 15.29
N ALA A 163 -7.73 7.31 15.57
CA ALA A 163 -7.02 8.23 14.68
C ALA A 163 -6.74 7.61 13.30
N LYS A 164 -6.49 6.30 13.24
CA LYS A 164 -6.20 5.58 12.00
C LYS A 164 -7.41 5.40 11.09
N ILE A 165 -8.58 5.08 11.65
CA ILE A 165 -9.81 4.84 10.86
C ILE A 165 -10.63 6.12 10.62
N GLY A 166 -10.36 7.18 11.39
CA GLY A 166 -11.08 8.45 11.30
C GLY A 166 -12.41 8.47 12.04
N ILE A 167 -12.94 9.68 12.25
CA ILE A 167 -14.10 9.91 13.12
C ILE A 167 -15.38 9.23 12.61
N GLU A 168 -15.58 9.21 11.29
CA GLU A 168 -16.78 8.62 10.70
C GLU A 168 -16.82 7.10 10.92
N ALA A 169 -15.70 6.42 10.69
CA ALA A 169 -15.59 5.00 10.94
C ALA A 169 -15.72 4.69 12.44
N LEU A 170 -15.15 5.52 13.31
CA LEU A 170 -15.26 5.38 14.76
C LEU A 170 -16.72 5.43 15.22
N VAL A 171 -17.48 6.44 14.77
CA VAL A 171 -18.91 6.59 15.09
C VAL A 171 -19.71 5.38 14.61
N ARG A 172 -19.43 4.87 13.41
CA ARG A 172 -20.10 3.68 12.87
C ARG A 172 -19.80 2.43 13.70
N VAL A 173 -18.56 2.22 14.13
CA VAL A 173 -18.24 1.08 15.02
C VAL A 173 -18.97 1.22 16.35
N ALA A 174 -18.98 2.41 16.96
CA ALA A 174 -19.66 2.65 18.22
C ALA A 174 -21.17 2.38 18.12
N ALA A 175 -21.83 2.91 17.08
CA ALA A 175 -23.25 2.67 16.84
C ALA A 175 -23.56 1.18 16.64
N LEU A 176 -22.75 0.48 15.84
CA LEU A 176 -22.90 -0.96 15.61
C LEU A 176 -22.70 -1.76 16.91
N LYS A 177 -21.73 -1.36 17.73
CA LYS A 177 -21.47 -1.97 19.03
C LYS A 177 -22.70 -1.81 19.93
N ASP A 178 -23.21 -0.59 20.08
CA ASP A 178 -24.38 -0.31 20.91
C ASP A 178 -25.61 -1.07 20.43
N GLU A 179 -25.84 -1.14 19.11
CA GLU A 179 -26.95 -1.89 18.52
C GLU A 179 -26.87 -3.40 18.83
N VAL A 180 -25.67 -3.98 18.70
CA VAL A 180 -25.44 -5.39 19.03
C VAL A 180 -25.67 -5.66 20.51
N PHE A 181 -25.18 -4.80 21.40
CA PHE A 181 -25.36 -4.97 22.85
C PHE A 181 -26.82 -4.76 23.29
N ALA A 182 -27.53 -3.79 22.72
CA ALA A 182 -28.92 -3.52 23.04
C ALA A 182 -29.87 -4.65 22.58
N ASN A 183 -29.57 -5.28 21.45
CA ASN A 183 -30.41 -6.31 20.82
C ASN A 183 -29.83 -7.72 20.96
N LEU A 184 -28.91 -7.92 21.91
CA LEU A 184 -28.22 -9.20 22.08
C LEU A 184 -29.22 -10.37 22.22
N THR A 185 -30.32 -10.16 22.94
CA THR A 185 -31.37 -11.17 23.17
C THR A 185 -32.17 -11.52 21.92
N SER A 186 -32.28 -10.64 20.93
CA SER A 186 -32.95 -10.96 19.65
C SER A 186 -32.04 -11.68 18.66
N TYR A 187 -30.72 -11.56 18.81
CA TYR A 187 -29.74 -12.23 17.94
C TYR A 187 -29.26 -13.58 18.50
N VAL A 188 -29.47 -13.84 19.78
CA VAL A 188 -29.09 -15.09 20.43
C VAL A 188 -30.10 -16.18 20.07
N ASP A 189 -29.60 -17.29 19.53
CA ASP A 189 -30.38 -18.52 19.37
C ASP A 189 -30.83 -19.01 20.75
N GLN A 190 -32.13 -18.87 21.02
CA GLN A 190 -32.73 -19.20 22.31
C GLN A 190 -32.53 -20.68 22.68
N ASN A 191 -32.40 -21.57 21.69
CA ASN A 191 -32.16 -22.99 21.92
C ASN A 191 -30.73 -23.22 22.43
N LYS A 192 -29.72 -22.65 21.77
CA LYS A 192 -28.33 -22.71 22.24
C LYS A 192 -28.14 -22.05 23.60
N PHE A 193 -28.85 -20.96 23.86
CA PHE A 193 -28.79 -20.27 25.14
C PHE A 193 -29.39 -21.12 26.28
N SER A 194 -30.51 -21.79 26.00
CA SER A 194 -31.15 -22.72 26.93
C SER A 194 -30.28 -23.94 27.23
N GLU A 195 -29.61 -24.51 26.22
CA GLU A 195 -28.63 -25.60 26.40
C GLU A 195 -27.43 -25.16 27.27
N LEU A 196 -26.91 -23.96 27.03
CA LEU A 196 -25.82 -23.39 27.83
C LEU A 196 -26.24 -23.17 29.29
N PHE A 197 -27.44 -22.64 29.52
CA PHE A 197 -28.00 -22.48 30.86
C PHE A 197 -28.22 -23.80 31.56
N ALA A 198 -28.80 -24.80 30.88
CA ALA A 198 -29.01 -26.13 31.41
C ALA A 198 -27.68 -26.81 31.81
N SER A 199 -26.63 -26.69 30.98
CA SER A 199 -25.32 -27.28 31.27
C SER A 199 -24.54 -26.57 32.39
N LYS A 200 -24.79 -25.27 32.65
CA LYS A 200 -24.10 -24.50 33.70
C LYS A 200 -24.85 -24.42 35.03
N LEU A 201 -26.17 -24.56 35.04
CA LEU A 201 -27.00 -24.54 36.25
C LEU A 201 -27.45 -25.92 36.72
N ALA A 202 -27.20 -26.98 35.93
CA ALA A 202 -27.24 -28.34 36.45
C ALA A 202 -26.06 -28.56 37.41
N LEU A 203 -26.32 -28.33 38.70
CA LEU A 203 -25.63 -29.02 39.79
C LEU A 203 -25.88 -30.53 39.71
#